data_AF-A0A944BR49-F1
#
_entry.id   AF-A0A944BR49-F1
#
_cell.length_a   1.000
_cell.length_b   1.000
_cell.length_c   1.000
_cell.angle_alpha   90.00
_cell.angle_beta   90.00
_cell.angle_gamma   90.00
#
_symmetry.space_group_name_H-M   'P 1'
#
loop_
_entity.id
_entity.type
_entity.pdbx_description
1 polymer ?
#
loop_
_entity_poly.entity_id
_entity_poly.type
_entity_poly.pdbx_seq_one_letter_code
_entity_poly.pdbx_strand_id
1 'polypeptide(L)'
;MAVDSVNAPFFDYPSITTMHVKTLFYTLALFGSLASPALASEPSQTVVDFTGELVDQNAAPVSGVLPLEFKIYTDEKSKKPIATERHFIAVVDGSYAIALGESSQIKTTKSELYVAVLLDGKELMRQKVAVQKQLIATTPNKVHTEKASDVADDDQFKLECPAGYVVTGVEGSLSNVSDLRLICAKAI
;
A
#
# COMPACT_ATOMS: atom_id res chain seq x y z
N MET A 1 38.91 26.08 26.13
CA MET A 1 39.96 25.76 27.12
C MET A 1 39.76 24.32 27.54
N ALA A 2 40.87 23.59 27.66
CA ALA A 2 40.97 22.15 27.49
C ALA A 2 40.15 21.30 28.48
N VAL A 3 39.70 20.15 27.98
CA VAL A 3 39.13 19.04 28.74
C VAL A 3 40.26 18.32 29.49
N ASP A 4 40.19 18.34 30.82
CA ASP A 4 41.00 17.47 31.68
C ASP A 4 40.40 16.07 31.74
N SER A 5 41.22 15.09 31.39
CA SER A 5 40.96 13.67 31.46
C SER A 5 41.69 13.09 32.67
N VAL A 6 40.95 12.58 33.66
CA VAL A 6 41.49 11.75 34.75
C VAL A 6 40.49 10.63 35.06
N ASN A 7 40.84 9.39 34.69
CA ASN A 7 41.13 8.34 35.66
C ASN A 7 41.50 7.03 34.95
N ALA A 8 42.70 6.54 35.27
CA ALA A 8 43.06 5.12 35.14
C ALA A 8 42.26 4.31 36.21
N PRO A 9 42.19 2.96 36.16
CA PRO A 9 43.37 2.20 36.54
C PRO A 9 43.49 0.73 36.02
N PHE A 10 44.66 0.15 36.31
CA PHE A 10 45.00 -1.28 36.40
C PHE A 10 44.90 -2.14 35.13
N PHE A 11 46.05 -2.63 34.62
CA PHE A 11 46.57 -3.92 35.08
C PHE A 11 47.97 -4.18 34.47
N ASP A 12 48.87 -4.53 35.38
CA ASP A 12 50.21 -5.08 35.19
C ASP A 12 50.15 -6.39 34.39
N TYR A 13 51.02 -6.60 33.38
CA TYR A 13 51.44 -7.94 32.95
C TYR A 13 52.80 -7.89 32.23
N PRO A 14 53.75 -8.79 32.57
CA PRO A 14 55.13 -8.72 32.12
C PRO A 14 55.39 -9.31 30.72
N SER A 15 56.43 -8.78 30.08
CA SER A 15 57.14 -9.28 28.90
C SER A 15 57.59 -10.74 29.06
N ILE A 16 57.23 -11.58 28.08
CA ILE A 16 57.90 -12.86 27.83
C ILE A 16 58.25 -12.94 26.34
N THR A 17 59.55 -12.75 26.10
CA THR A 17 60.43 -13.38 25.09
C THR A 17 59.84 -13.94 23.79
N THR A 18 60.37 -13.38 22.71
CA THR A 18 60.58 -13.94 21.37
C THR A 18 60.80 -15.47 21.34
N MET A 19 59.92 -16.20 20.66
CA MET A 19 60.29 -17.40 19.90
C MET A 19 59.48 -17.47 18.60
N HIS A 20 60.20 -17.35 17.48
CA HIS A 20 59.71 -17.75 16.17
C HIS A 20 59.67 -19.28 16.12
N VAL A 21 58.47 -19.87 15.97
CA VAL A 21 58.33 -21.22 15.43
C VAL A 21 57.16 -21.23 14.45
N LYS A 22 57.52 -21.32 13.18
CA LYS A 22 56.64 -21.63 12.06
C LYS A 22 55.89 -22.93 12.37
N THR A 23 54.57 -22.92 12.52
CA THR A 23 53.76 -24.11 12.20
C THR A 23 52.35 -23.74 11.79
N LEU A 24 52.14 -23.94 10.50
CA LEU A 24 50.92 -24.01 9.72
C LEU A 24 49.97 -25.08 10.30
N PHE A 25 48.77 -24.73 10.81
CA PHE A 25 47.63 -25.67 10.87
C PHE A 25 46.28 -24.93 10.83
N TYR A 26 45.72 -24.97 9.62
CA TYR A 26 44.32 -24.91 9.23
C TYR A 26 43.34 -25.39 10.31
N THR A 27 42.42 -24.53 10.77
CA THR A 27 41.04 -24.93 11.12
C THR A 27 40.11 -23.76 10.81
N LEU A 28 39.68 -23.70 9.55
CA LEU A 28 38.57 -22.87 9.10
C LEU A 28 37.28 -23.47 9.69
N ALA A 29 36.82 -22.95 10.83
CA ALA A 29 35.52 -23.32 11.40
C ALA A 29 34.43 -22.82 10.45
N LEU A 30 33.87 -23.75 9.69
CA LEU A 30 32.80 -23.55 8.74
C LEU A 30 31.54 -23.04 9.48
N PHE A 31 31.27 -21.74 9.39
CA PHE A 31 30.00 -21.14 9.81
C PHE A 31 28.89 -21.64 8.86
N GLY A 32 28.31 -22.79 9.17
CA GLY A 32 27.10 -23.30 8.51
C GLY A 32 25.86 -22.57 9.02
N SER A 33 25.69 -21.31 8.63
CA SER A 33 24.42 -20.60 8.84
C SER A 33 23.37 -21.18 7.88
N LEU A 34 22.57 -22.12 8.38
CA LEU A 34 21.31 -22.52 7.74
C LEU A 34 20.35 -21.34 7.86
N ALA A 35 20.50 -20.35 6.99
CA ALA A 35 19.50 -19.32 6.79
C ALA A 35 18.25 -20.02 6.24
N SER A 36 17.30 -20.33 7.13
CA SER A 36 15.98 -20.78 6.72
C SER A 36 15.33 -19.64 5.93
N PRO A 37 14.77 -19.87 4.73
CA PRO A 37 13.97 -18.86 4.07
C PRO A 37 12.74 -18.62 4.96
N ALA A 38 12.70 -17.47 5.63
CA ALA A 38 11.48 -17.01 6.27
C ALA A 38 10.47 -16.77 5.15
N LEU A 39 9.41 -17.58 5.11
CA LEU A 39 8.22 -17.28 4.33
C LEU A 39 7.64 -15.98 4.89
N ALA A 40 8.07 -14.86 4.34
CA ALA A 40 7.46 -13.58 4.59
C ALA A 40 6.01 -13.68 4.12
N SER A 41 5.07 -13.61 5.06
CA SER A 41 3.65 -13.48 4.73
C SER A 41 3.49 -12.27 3.84
N GLU A 42 3.07 -12.48 2.59
CA GLU A 42 2.80 -11.37 1.68
C GLU A 42 1.72 -10.48 2.32
N PRO A 43 1.95 -9.16 2.42
CA PRO A 43 0.94 -8.27 2.96
C PRO A 43 -0.28 -8.37 2.04
N SER A 44 -1.45 -8.60 2.62
CA SER A 44 -2.72 -8.63 1.90
C SER A 44 -3.70 -7.68 2.58
N GLN A 45 -4.49 -7.00 1.78
CA GLN A 45 -5.58 -6.15 2.23
C GLN A 45 -6.92 -6.77 1.85
N THR A 46 -7.89 -6.53 2.72
CA THR A 46 -9.28 -6.87 2.48
C THR A 46 -9.86 -5.81 1.54
N VAL A 47 -10.34 -6.26 0.38
CA VAL A 47 -11.04 -5.42 -0.61
C VAL A 47 -12.43 -5.97 -0.84
N VAL A 48 -13.39 -5.08 -1.08
CA VAL A 48 -14.77 -5.41 -1.40
C VAL A 48 -15.13 -4.71 -2.70
N ASP A 49 -15.18 -5.46 -3.79
CA ASP A 49 -15.77 -4.98 -5.03
C ASP A 49 -17.28 -4.85 -4.86
N PHE A 50 -17.79 -3.66 -5.14
CA PHE A 50 -19.17 -3.29 -4.93
C PHE A 50 -19.76 -2.69 -6.21
N THR A 51 -20.94 -3.18 -6.59
CA THR A 51 -21.75 -2.63 -7.66
C THR A 51 -23.11 -2.25 -7.12
N GLY A 52 -23.67 -1.15 -7.58
CA GLY A 52 -24.99 -0.71 -7.15
C GLY A 52 -25.76 0.02 -8.24
N GLU A 53 -27.05 0.17 -7.97
CA GLU A 53 -27.98 0.94 -8.79
C GLU A 53 -28.56 2.09 -7.98
N LEU A 54 -28.84 3.20 -8.65
CA LEU A 54 -29.44 4.39 -8.09
C LEU A 54 -30.57 4.87 -8.99
N VAL A 55 -31.77 4.91 -8.42
CA VAL A 55 -32.99 5.42 -9.07
C VAL A 55 -33.65 6.49 -8.21
N ASP A 56 -34.41 7.37 -8.83
CA ASP A 56 -35.22 8.37 -8.13
C ASP A 56 -36.55 7.79 -7.61
N GLN A 57 -37.40 8.63 -7.01
CA GLN A 57 -38.73 8.20 -6.52
C GLN A 57 -39.69 7.67 -7.60
N ASN A 58 -39.40 7.90 -8.87
CA ASN A 58 -40.17 7.43 -10.02
C ASN A 58 -39.56 6.19 -10.67
N ALA A 59 -38.53 5.60 -10.04
CA ALA A 59 -37.71 4.53 -10.60
C ALA A 59 -36.93 4.93 -11.87
N ALA A 60 -36.74 6.23 -12.11
CA ALA A 60 -35.88 6.69 -13.19
C ALA A 60 -34.39 6.59 -12.78
N PRO A 61 -33.49 6.13 -13.65
CA PRO A 61 -32.07 6.01 -13.34
C PRO A 61 -31.45 7.39 -13.08
N VAL A 62 -30.68 7.48 -11.99
CA VAL A 62 -29.93 8.69 -11.66
C VAL A 62 -28.57 8.64 -12.35
N SER A 63 -28.11 9.76 -12.89
CA SER A 63 -26.77 9.89 -13.48
C SER A 63 -26.06 11.13 -12.95
N GLY A 64 -24.73 11.08 -12.86
CA GLY A 64 -23.88 12.18 -12.40
C GLY A 64 -22.81 11.73 -11.42
N VAL A 65 -22.04 12.69 -10.90
CA VAL A 65 -21.04 12.43 -9.86
C VAL A 65 -21.63 12.75 -8.50
N LEU A 66 -21.79 11.73 -7.65
CA LEU A 66 -22.52 11.84 -6.38
C LEU A 66 -21.61 11.50 -5.18
N PRO A 67 -21.71 12.24 -4.07
CA PRO A 67 -20.95 11.97 -2.85
C PRO A 67 -21.61 10.83 -2.06
N LEU A 68 -21.29 9.58 -2.39
CA LEU A 68 -21.79 8.41 -1.68
C LEU A 68 -20.93 8.10 -0.46
N GLU A 69 -21.59 7.78 0.66
CA GLU A 69 -20.95 7.23 1.86
C GLU A 69 -21.26 5.74 1.96
N PHE A 70 -20.22 4.94 2.14
CA PHE A 70 -20.29 3.50 2.28
C PHE A 70 -19.96 3.12 3.72
N LYS A 71 -20.87 2.40 4.37
CA LYS A 71 -20.66 1.84 5.71
C LYS A 71 -20.59 0.33 5.62
N ILE A 72 -19.53 -0.25 6.16
CA ILE A 72 -19.25 -1.68 6.08
C ILE A 72 -19.51 -2.29 7.46
N TYR A 73 -20.29 -3.37 7.49
CA TYR A 73 -20.73 -4.07 8.70
C TYR A 73 -20.38 -5.55 8.61
N THR A 74 -20.16 -6.19 9.76
CA THR A 74 -20.00 -7.65 9.84
C THR A 74 -21.30 -8.40 9.66
N ASP A 75 -22.44 -7.77 10.00
CA ASP A 75 -23.76 -8.40 10.04
C ASP A 75 -24.84 -7.40 9.62
N GLU A 76 -25.94 -7.90 9.07
CA GLU A 76 -27.01 -7.11 8.47
C GLU A 76 -27.60 -6.07 9.43
N LYS A 77 -27.80 -6.44 10.70
CA LYS A 77 -28.49 -5.62 11.70
C LYS A 77 -27.51 -4.87 12.62
N SER A 78 -26.22 -4.94 12.34
CA SER A 78 -25.20 -4.25 13.14
C SER A 78 -25.42 -2.74 13.08
N LYS A 79 -25.41 -2.10 14.25
CA LYS A 79 -25.59 -0.64 14.38
C LYS A 79 -24.30 0.13 14.13
N LYS A 80 -23.15 -0.51 14.41
CA LYS A 80 -21.83 0.10 14.29
C LYS A 80 -21.10 -0.49 13.08
N PRO A 81 -20.65 0.34 12.13
CA PRO A 81 -19.81 -0.13 11.03
C PRO A 81 -18.38 -0.43 11.51
N ILE A 82 -17.73 -1.40 10.86
CA ILE A 82 -16.30 -1.70 11.03
C ILE A 82 -15.41 -0.77 10.19
N ALA A 83 -15.95 -0.20 9.12
CA ALA A 83 -15.28 0.76 8.25
C ALA A 83 -16.32 1.70 7.61
N THR A 84 -15.88 2.93 7.32
CA THR A 84 -16.67 3.94 6.62
C THR A 84 -15.80 4.60 5.56
N GLU A 85 -16.30 4.71 4.33
CA GLU A 85 -15.62 5.37 3.22
C GLU A 85 -16.55 6.38 2.54
N ARG A 86 -15.97 7.45 1.99
CA ARG A 86 -16.71 8.50 1.27
C ARG A 86 -16.05 8.73 -0.07
N HIS A 87 -16.85 8.66 -1.12
CA HIS A 87 -16.36 8.71 -2.50
C HIS A 87 -17.27 9.56 -3.37
N PHE A 88 -16.68 10.28 -4.33
CA PHE A 88 -17.42 10.91 -5.42
C PHE A 88 -17.55 9.88 -6.56
N ILE A 89 -18.73 9.26 -6.67
CA ILE A 89 -18.99 8.15 -7.58
C ILE A 89 -19.62 8.68 -8.86
N ALA A 90 -19.02 8.35 -10.00
CA ALA A 90 -19.68 8.53 -11.29
C ALA A 90 -20.74 7.44 -11.48
N VAL A 91 -22.01 7.85 -11.46
CA VAL A 91 -23.16 7.01 -11.76
C VAL A 91 -23.56 7.26 -13.20
N VAL A 92 -23.66 6.20 -13.99
CA VAL A 92 -24.02 6.24 -15.41
C VAL A 92 -25.22 5.34 -15.61
N ASP A 93 -26.33 5.95 -16.05
CA ASP A 93 -27.61 5.25 -16.26
C ASP A 93 -28.04 4.42 -15.04
N GLY A 94 -27.96 5.06 -13.86
CA GLY A 94 -28.28 4.42 -12.58
C GLY A 94 -27.20 3.50 -12.04
N SER A 95 -26.25 3.04 -12.85
CA SER A 95 -25.28 2.01 -12.44
C SER A 95 -23.93 2.60 -12.00
N TYR A 96 -23.29 1.96 -11.02
CA TYR A 96 -21.92 2.28 -10.60
C TYR A 96 -21.19 1.06 -10.04
N ALA A 97 -19.85 1.15 -10.02
CA ALA A 97 -18.95 0.16 -9.43
C ALA A 97 -17.81 0.84 -8.65
N ILE A 98 -17.35 0.21 -7.56
CA ILE A 98 -16.24 0.70 -6.73
C ILE A 98 -15.56 -0.45 -5.98
N ALA A 99 -14.24 -0.36 -5.79
CA ALA A 99 -13.50 -1.18 -4.84
C ALA A 99 -13.38 -0.46 -3.49
N LEU A 100 -13.84 -1.09 -2.41
CA LEU A 100 -13.79 -0.57 -1.04
C LEU A 100 -12.70 -1.30 -0.24
N GLY A 101 -12.07 -0.61 0.71
CA GLY A 101 -11.15 -1.20 1.68
C GLY A 101 -9.70 -0.78 1.56
N GLU A 102 -9.31 -0.15 0.45
CA GLU A 102 -7.94 0.37 0.26
C GLU A 102 -7.64 1.50 1.25
N SER A 103 -8.59 2.43 1.44
CA SER A 103 -8.42 3.58 2.34
C SER A 103 -8.74 3.26 3.80
N SER A 104 -9.72 2.39 4.05
CA SER A 104 -10.21 2.11 5.40
C SER A 104 -9.55 0.91 6.08
N GLN A 105 -8.79 0.10 5.33
CA GLN A 105 -8.15 -1.13 5.81
C GLN A 105 -9.12 -2.02 6.57
N ILE A 106 -10.07 -2.64 5.86
CA ILE A 106 -11.13 -3.44 6.46
C ILE A 106 -10.54 -4.64 7.22
N LYS A 107 -10.65 -4.61 8.56
CA LYS A 107 -10.20 -5.69 9.43
C LYS A 107 -11.35 -6.64 9.70
N THR A 108 -11.37 -7.79 9.02
CA THR A 108 -12.36 -8.84 9.24
C THR A 108 -11.77 -10.23 9.04
N THR A 109 -12.38 -11.21 9.68
CA THR A 109 -12.15 -12.65 9.42
C THR A 109 -13.31 -13.30 8.66
N LYS A 110 -14.37 -12.54 8.39
CA LYS A 110 -15.56 -13.00 7.68
C LYS A 110 -15.31 -13.01 6.17
N SER A 111 -15.86 -14.01 5.48
CA SER A 111 -15.87 -14.10 4.02
C SER A 111 -16.98 -13.26 3.37
N GLU A 112 -17.95 -12.79 4.16
CA GLU A 112 -19.06 -11.95 3.71
C GLU A 112 -19.20 -10.77 4.68
N LEU A 113 -19.56 -9.61 4.14
CA LEU A 113 -19.84 -8.38 4.87
C LEU A 113 -21.14 -7.76 4.35
N TYR A 114 -21.63 -6.75 5.04
CA TYR A 114 -22.76 -5.94 4.60
C TYR A 114 -22.30 -4.53 4.31
N VAL A 115 -22.59 -4.03 3.11
CA VAL A 115 -22.28 -2.67 2.69
C VAL A 115 -23.59 -1.89 2.63
N ALA A 116 -23.69 -0.84 3.45
CA ALA A 116 -24.76 0.14 3.36
C ALA A 116 -24.30 1.34 2.54
N VAL A 117 -25.17 1.80 1.64
CA VAL A 117 -24.92 2.96 0.79
C VAL A 117 -25.79 4.11 1.29
N LEU A 118 -25.16 5.25 1.50
CA LEU A 118 -25.81 6.46 1.99
C LEU A 118 -25.59 7.61 1.01
N LEU A 119 -26.63 8.42 0.85
CA LEU A 119 -26.57 9.72 0.19
C LEU A 119 -27.13 10.76 1.15
N ASP A 120 -26.40 11.85 1.37
CA ASP A 120 -26.76 12.91 2.33
C ASP A 120 -27.10 12.38 3.74
N GLY A 121 -26.36 11.36 4.18
CA GLY A 121 -26.52 10.73 5.49
C GLY A 121 -27.75 9.81 5.62
N LYS A 122 -28.55 9.64 4.58
CA LYS A 122 -29.68 8.71 4.54
C LYS A 122 -29.24 7.39 3.93
N GLU A 123 -29.49 6.29 4.64
CA GLU A 123 -29.26 4.95 4.12
C GLU A 123 -30.29 4.62 3.05
N LEU A 124 -29.79 4.38 1.84
CA LEU A 124 -30.60 4.03 0.66
C LEU A 124 -30.81 2.52 0.59
N MET A 125 -29.73 1.76 0.84
CA MET A 125 -29.74 0.31 0.78
C MET A 125 -28.67 -0.29 1.68
N ARG A 126 -28.79 -1.59 1.92
CA ARG A 126 -27.77 -2.44 2.53
C ARG A 126 -27.73 -3.80 1.84
N GLN A 127 -26.57 -4.19 1.36
CA GLN A 127 -26.39 -5.42 0.60
C GLN A 127 -25.30 -6.29 1.21
N LYS A 128 -25.49 -7.62 1.17
CA LYS A 128 -24.46 -8.60 1.52
C LYS A 128 -23.49 -8.77 0.35
N VAL A 129 -22.19 -8.74 0.63
CA VAL A 129 -21.13 -8.74 -0.38
C VAL A 129 -20.01 -9.69 0.06
N ALA A 130 -19.42 -10.40 -0.91
CA ALA A 130 -18.27 -11.25 -0.67
C ALA A 130 -17.00 -10.42 -0.45
N VAL A 131 -16.14 -10.89 0.44
CA VAL A 131 -14.86 -10.27 0.73
C VAL A 131 -13.79 -10.87 -0.17
N GLN A 132 -12.97 -10.00 -0.76
CA GLN A 132 -11.79 -10.38 -1.52
C GLN A 132 -10.52 -10.05 -0.72
N LYS A 133 -9.51 -10.91 -0.84
CA LYS A 133 -8.17 -10.61 -0.34
C LYS A 133 -7.30 -10.22 -1.52
N GLN A 134 -6.93 -8.96 -1.58
CA GLN A 134 -5.99 -8.47 -2.56
C GLN A 134 -4.59 -8.47 -1.95
N LEU A 135 -3.66 -9.15 -2.59
CA LEU A 135 -2.24 -9.08 -2.22
C LEU A 135 -1.79 -7.63 -2.42
N ILE A 136 -1.25 -7.03 -1.37
CA ILE A 136 -0.57 -5.74 -1.46
C ILE A 136 0.77 -6.05 -2.11
N ALA A 137 0.96 -5.66 -3.36
CA ALA A 137 2.23 -5.83 -4.02
C ALA A 137 3.31 -4.97 -3.33
N THR A 138 4.03 -5.53 -2.36
CA THR A 138 5.30 -4.99 -1.83
C THR A 138 6.42 -5.21 -2.84
N THR A 139 6.25 -4.76 -4.07
CA THR A 139 7.42 -4.54 -4.92
C THR A 139 7.95 -3.16 -4.54
N PRO A 140 9.26 -2.99 -4.24
CA PRO A 140 9.83 -1.65 -4.17
C PRO A 140 9.60 -1.01 -5.52
N ASN A 141 8.57 -0.17 -5.60
CA ASN A 141 8.30 0.66 -6.75
C ASN A 141 9.54 1.53 -6.90
N LYS A 142 10.44 1.18 -7.83
CA LYS A 142 11.61 2.00 -8.12
C LYS A 142 11.08 3.25 -8.77
N VAL A 143 10.74 4.24 -7.94
CA VAL A 143 10.38 5.59 -8.35
C VAL A 143 11.54 6.05 -9.24
N HIS A 144 11.29 6.11 -10.55
CA HIS A 144 12.18 6.84 -11.43
C HIS A 144 11.94 8.31 -11.13
N THR A 145 12.77 8.89 -10.26
CA THR A 145 12.87 10.33 -10.11
C THR A 145 13.67 10.87 -11.28
N GLU A 146 13.05 10.97 -12.45
CA GLU A 146 13.51 11.92 -13.45
C GLU A 146 12.75 13.22 -13.21
N LYS A 147 13.50 14.29 -12.93
CA LYS A 147 12.97 15.62 -12.71
C LYS A 147 12.40 16.13 -14.03
N ALA A 148 11.16 16.62 -14.01
CA ALA A 148 10.50 17.27 -15.14
C ALA A 148 11.09 18.66 -15.51
N SER A 149 12.38 18.90 -15.24
CA SER A 149 13.04 20.19 -15.48
C SER A 149 14.01 20.21 -16.66
N ASP A 150 14.26 19.07 -17.32
CA ASP A 150 15.19 18.97 -18.46
C ASP A 150 14.48 18.67 -19.81
N VAL A 151 13.14 18.68 -19.86
CA VAL A 151 12.37 18.36 -21.07
C VAL A 151 11.87 19.65 -21.71
N ALA A 152 12.31 19.89 -22.94
CA ALA A 152 11.93 21.04 -23.75
C ALA A 152 10.42 21.06 -24.08
N ASP A 153 9.94 22.27 -24.34
CA ASP A 153 8.57 22.82 -24.28
C ASP A 153 7.46 22.15 -25.15
N ASP A 154 7.67 20.98 -25.76
CA ASP A 154 6.68 20.34 -26.66
C ASP A 154 6.16 18.96 -26.18
N ASP A 155 6.80 18.34 -25.16
CA ASP A 155 6.50 16.98 -24.68
C ASP A 155 5.77 16.94 -23.33
N GLN A 156 5.17 18.05 -22.91
CA GLN A 156 4.83 18.34 -21.50
C GLN A 156 3.81 17.40 -20.83
N PHE A 157 3.25 16.42 -21.54
CA PHE A 157 2.35 15.40 -20.97
C PHE A 157 2.59 13.98 -21.53
N LYS A 158 3.80 13.65 -21.97
CA LYS A 158 4.11 12.27 -22.41
C LYS A 158 4.64 11.44 -21.25
N LEU A 159 3.73 11.00 -20.40
CA LEU A 159 4.01 9.98 -19.41
C LEU A 159 3.92 8.61 -20.09
N GLU A 160 5.05 7.93 -20.27
CA GLU A 160 5.12 6.58 -20.81
C GLU A 160 5.89 5.67 -19.86
N CYS A 161 5.40 4.45 -19.66
CA CYS A 161 6.18 3.44 -18.97
C CYS A 161 7.34 2.95 -19.86
N PRO A 162 8.49 2.59 -19.28
CA PRO A 162 9.60 2.01 -20.03
C PRO A 162 9.19 0.73 -20.79
N ALA A 163 9.90 0.42 -21.87
CA ALA A 163 9.66 -0.81 -22.63
C ALA A 163 9.69 -2.06 -21.72
N GLY A 164 8.65 -2.90 -21.82
CA GLY A 164 8.46 -4.08 -20.97
C GLY A 164 7.79 -3.81 -19.62
N TYR A 165 7.20 -2.62 -19.44
CA TYR A 165 6.37 -2.26 -18.30
C TYR A 165 4.99 -1.77 -18.77
N VAL A 166 3.95 -2.04 -17.98
CA VAL A 166 2.58 -1.59 -18.19
C VAL A 166 2.18 -0.58 -17.11
N VAL A 167 1.32 0.36 -17.45
CA VAL A 167 0.75 1.32 -16.48
C VAL A 167 -0.20 0.55 -15.56
N THR A 168 0.02 0.65 -14.26
CA THR A 168 -0.86 0.08 -13.23
C THR A 168 -1.50 1.12 -12.33
N GLY A 169 -1.13 2.39 -12.48
CA GLY A 169 -1.74 3.48 -11.73
C GLY A 169 -1.19 4.85 -12.10
N VAL A 170 -1.80 5.87 -11.51
CA VAL A 170 -1.37 7.26 -11.58
C VAL A 170 -1.34 7.83 -10.17
N GLU A 171 -0.28 8.55 -9.83
CA GLU A 171 -0.16 9.30 -8.57
C GLU A 171 -0.07 10.79 -8.89
N GLY A 172 -0.75 11.62 -8.11
CA GLY A 172 -0.73 13.07 -8.28
C GLY A 172 -1.42 13.79 -7.12
N SER A 173 -1.16 15.09 -7.01
CA SER A 173 -1.75 15.96 -5.99
C SER A 173 -2.63 17.03 -6.63
N LEU A 174 -3.80 17.30 -6.02
CA LEU A 174 -4.73 18.34 -6.47
C LEU A 174 -4.14 19.77 -6.37
N SER A 175 -3.06 19.95 -5.60
CA SER A 175 -2.39 21.24 -5.44
C SER A 175 -1.33 21.51 -6.51
N ASN A 176 -0.93 20.51 -7.31
CA ASN A 176 0.08 20.68 -8.34
C ASN A 176 -0.05 19.62 -9.44
N VAL A 177 -0.73 19.98 -10.54
CA VAL A 177 -1.01 19.08 -11.67
C VAL A 177 0.26 18.71 -12.45
N SER A 178 1.33 19.49 -12.30
CA SER A 178 2.64 19.23 -12.91
C SER A 178 3.40 18.05 -12.27
N ASP A 179 2.93 17.49 -11.16
CA ASP A 179 3.59 16.40 -10.42
C ASP A 179 2.89 15.04 -10.64
N LEU A 180 2.13 14.90 -11.74
CA LEU A 180 1.51 13.65 -12.16
C LEU A 180 2.57 12.61 -12.56
N ARG A 181 2.46 11.40 -12.01
CA ARG A 181 3.41 10.29 -12.24
C ARG A 181 2.67 9.02 -12.57
N LEU A 182 3.21 8.23 -13.49
CA LEU A 182 2.73 6.87 -13.73
C LEU A 182 3.37 5.89 -12.76
N ILE A 183 2.56 4.96 -12.29
CA ILE A 183 3.03 3.75 -11.63
C ILE A 183 3.11 2.67 -12.69
N CYS A 184 4.32 2.13 -12.89
CA CYS A 184 4.60 1.13 -13.92
C CYS A 184 4.96 -0.22 -13.29
N ALA A 185 4.33 -1.30 -13.73
CA ALA A 185 4.67 -2.67 -13.34
C ALA A 185 5.27 -3.43 -14.51
N LYS A 186 6.16 -4.39 -14.25
CA LYS A 186 6.76 -5.24 -15.29
C LYS A 186 5.65 -6.03 -15.99
N ALA A 187 5.60 -5.98 -17.32
CA ALA A 187 4.72 -6.87 -18.09
C ALA A 187 5.22 -8.31 -17.92
N ILE A 188 4.33 -9.20 -17.46
CA ILE A 188 4.61 -10.64 -17.30
C ILE A 188 4.66 -11.31 -18.67
#